data_AF-A0A7W0MHC2-F1
#
_entry.id   AF-A0A7W0MHC2-F1
#
_cell.length_a   1.000
_cell.length_b   1.000
_cell.length_c   1.000
_cell.angle_alpha   90.00
_cell.angle_beta   90.00
_cell.angle_gamma   90.00
#
_symmetry.space_group_name_H-M   'P 1'
#
loop_
_entity.id
_entity.type
_entity.pdbx_description
1 polymer ?
#
loop_
_entity_poly.entity_id
_entity_poly.type
_entity_poly.pdbx_seq_one_letter_code
_entity_poly.pdbx_strand_id
1 'polypeptide(L)'
;VAAKRDAFARAWVNRPEFIARYPGTLADAAFVDAVLATAGVTLTTPDPLSGVTRNSLAGDLQTKAKTRAEVVRLIVESREVDARQFNRAFVAMQYFGYLRRDPEPGGYNGWLTFLNANPNDFRMMVNGFMNSEEYRLRFGTP
;
A
#
# COMPACT_ATOMS: atom_id res chain seq x y z
N VAL A 1 15.44 -3.73 11.16
CA VAL A 1 14.34 -3.57 10.17
C VAL A 1 14.22 -2.13 9.66
N ALA A 2 14.22 -1.11 10.52
CA ALA A 2 14.15 0.31 10.12
C ALA A 2 15.20 0.73 9.07
N ALA A 3 16.49 0.45 9.31
CA ALA A 3 17.57 0.82 8.39
C ALA A 3 17.42 0.21 6.97
N LYS A 4 16.83 -0.99 6.84
CA LYS A 4 16.56 -1.60 5.52
C LYS A 4 15.41 -0.88 4.80
N ARG A 5 14.38 -0.44 5.54
CA ARG A 5 13.27 0.35 4.97
C ARG A 5 13.74 1.71 4.50
N ASP A 6 14.63 2.36 5.25
CA ASP A 6 15.22 3.64 4.85
C ASP A 6 16.08 3.50 3.59
N ALA A 7 16.92 2.47 3.52
CA ALA A 7 17.72 2.20 2.33
C ALA A 7 16.84 1.93 1.10
N PHE A 8 15.76 1.14 1.27
CA PHE A 8 14.81 0.88 0.21
C PHE A 8 14.10 2.15 -0.26
N ALA A 9 13.60 2.98 0.65
CA ALA A 9 12.93 4.23 0.30
C ALA A 9 13.85 5.19 -0.47
N ARG A 10 15.12 5.32 -0.05
CA ARG A 10 16.13 6.12 -0.78
C ARG A 10 16.39 5.56 -2.17
N ALA A 11 16.56 4.25 -2.30
CA ALA A 11 16.75 3.62 -3.60
C ALA A 11 15.51 3.80 -4.50
N TRP A 12 14.31 3.74 -3.92
CA TRP A 12 13.05 3.88 -4.64
C TRP A 12 12.85 5.27 -5.22
N VAL A 13 13.09 6.33 -4.44
CA VAL A 13 12.90 7.71 -4.93
C VAL A 13 13.92 8.13 -5.98
N ASN A 14 15.04 7.40 -6.09
CA ASN A 14 16.08 7.62 -7.10
C ASN A 14 15.83 6.86 -8.41
N ARG A 15 14.75 6.08 -8.51
CA ARG A 15 14.46 5.35 -9.74
C ARG A 15 14.00 6.30 -10.86
N PRO A 16 14.36 6.04 -12.13
CA PRO A 16 13.98 6.90 -13.24
C PRO A 16 12.48 7.16 -13.34
N GLU A 17 11.65 6.14 -13.14
CA GLU A 17 10.19 6.27 -13.17
C GLU A 17 9.64 7.11 -12.01
N PHE A 18 10.28 7.05 -10.84
CA PHE A 18 9.88 7.87 -9.71
C PHE A 18 10.23 9.33 -9.96
N ILE A 19 11.45 9.60 -10.45
CA ILE A 19 11.90 10.96 -10.78
C ILE A 19 11.06 11.56 -11.91
N ALA A 20 10.70 10.76 -12.91
CA ALA A 20 9.83 11.21 -14.00
C ALA A 20 8.43 11.62 -13.50
N ARG A 21 7.87 10.86 -12.54
CA ARG A 21 6.56 11.15 -11.95
C ARG A 21 6.59 12.27 -10.90
N TYR A 22 7.68 12.37 -10.15
CA TYR A 22 7.87 13.34 -9.07
C TYR A 22 9.19 14.12 -9.22
N PRO A 23 9.29 15.00 -10.24
CA PRO A 23 10.53 15.72 -10.52
C PRO A 23 11.04 16.52 -9.32
N GLY A 24 12.36 16.63 -9.20
CA GLY A 24 13.02 17.48 -8.19
C GLY A 24 12.58 18.95 -8.22
N THR A 25 12.08 19.40 -9.37
CA THR A 25 11.55 20.76 -9.59
C THR A 25 10.15 20.99 -9.01
N LEU A 26 9.42 19.93 -8.62
CA LEU A 26 8.14 20.10 -7.93
C LEU A 26 8.34 20.83 -6.61
N ALA A 27 7.47 21.79 -6.31
CA ALA A 27 7.43 22.42 -4.98
C ALA A 27 7.10 21.37 -3.91
N ASP A 28 7.63 21.53 -2.70
CA ASP A 28 7.53 20.51 -1.65
C ASP A 28 6.09 20.13 -1.28
N ALA A 29 5.21 21.12 -1.19
CA ALA A 29 3.77 20.89 -0.94
C ALA A 29 3.12 20.09 -2.08
N ALA A 30 3.44 20.44 -3.34
CA ALA A 30 2.92 19.74 -4.52
C ALA A 30 3.47 18.30 -4.62
N PHE A 31 4.72 18.09 -4.20
CA PHE A 31 5.31 16.75 -4.11
C PHE A 31 4.53 15.89 -3.10
N VAL A 32 4.28 16.41 -1.89
CA VAL A 32 3.50 15.69 -0.86
C VAL A 32 2.10 15.35 -1.39
N ASP A 33 1.40 16.32 -2.00
CA ASP A 33 0.06 16.11 -2.56
C ASP A 33 0.06 15.03 -3.66
N ALA A 34 1.04 15.05 -4.55
CA ALA A 34 1.13 14.08 -5.64
C ALA A 34 1.36 12.65 -5.13
N VAL A 35 2.18 12.49 -4.08
CA VAL A 35 2.42 11.19 -3.44
C VAL A 35 1.16 10.71 -2.71
N LEU A 36 0.51 11.58 -1.94
CA LEU A 36 -0.75 11.28 -1.26
C LEU A 36 -1.86 10.90 -2.24
N ALA A 37 -2.01 11.64 -3.34
CA ALA A 37 -2.97 11.35 -4.40
C ALA A 37 -2.71 9.98 -5.05
N THR A 38 -1.44 9.63 -5.27
CA THR A 38 -1.07 8.32 -5.83
C THR A 38 -1.36 7.18 -4.84
N ALA A 39 -1.16 7.41 -3.55
CA ALA A 39 -1.56 6.46 -2.50
C ALA A 39 -3.08 6.44 -2.27
N GLY A 40 -3.80 7.49 -2.70
CA GLY A 40 -5.23 7.69 -2.52
C GLY A 40 -5.60 8.00 -1.07
N VAL A 41 -4.75 8.71 -0.35
CA VAL A 41 -4.96 9.10 1.06
C VAL A 41 -4.79 10.62 1.19
N THR A 42 -5.13 11.19 2.33
CA THR A 42 -5.08 12.65 2.50
C THR A 42 -4.24 13.09 3.69
N LEU A 43 -4.13 12.28 4.75
CA LEU A 43 -3.42 12.63 5.99
C LEU A 43 -3.83 14.00 6.54
N THR A 44 -5.14 14.28 6.54
CA THR A 44 -5.70 15.54 7.06
C THR A 44 -5.72 15.57 8.58
N THR A 45 -5.77 14.41 9.23
CA THR A 45 -5.59 14.25 10.67
C THR A 45 -4.21 13.67 10.98
N PRO A 46 -3.66 13.89 12.19
CA PRO A 46 -2.38 13.30 12.58
C PRO A 46 -2.44 11.77 12.48
N ASP A 47 -1.49 11.19 11.74
CA ASP A 47 -1.32 9.75 11.70
C ASP A 47 -1.07 9.21 13.13
N PRO A 48 -1.80 8.19 13.59
CA PRO A 48 -1.72 7.73 14.99
C PRO A 48 -0.37 7.10 15.37
N LEU A 49 0.47 6.70 14.39
CA LEU A 49 1.77 6.07 14.66
C LEU A 49 2.91 7.08 14.65
N SER A 50 2.86 8.06 13.76
CA SER A 50 3.96 8.99 13.51
C SER A 50 3.64 10.45 13.85
N GLY A 51 2.36 10.78 14.06
CA GLY A 51 1.88 12.14 14.31
C GLY A 51 1.88 13.05 13.09
N VAL A 52 2.30 12.56 11.92
CA VAL A 52 2.45 13.40 10.72
C VAL A 52 1.09 13.71 10.11
N THR A 53 0.98 14.92 9.59
CA THR A 53 -0.08 15.39 8.71
C THR A 53 0.51 15.80 7.37
N ARG A 54 -0.32 15.92 6.33
CA ARG A 54 0.07 16.51 5.04
C ARG A 54 0.83 17.82 5.21
N ASN A 55 0.34 18.71 6.08
CA ASN A 55 0.96 20.03 6.29
C ASN A 55 2.31 19.95 7.00
N SER A 56 2.45 19.08 8.01
CA SER A 56 3.76 18.88 8.65
C SER A 56 4.80 18.30 7.69
N LEU A 57 4.42 17.35 6.83
CA LEU A 57 5.34 16.75 5.86
C LEU A 57 5.83 17.78 4.83
N ALA A 58 4.95 18.68 4.38
CA ALA A 58 5.34 19.77 3.49
C ALA A 58 6.30 20.76 4.18
N GLY A 59 6.01 21.13 5.44
CA GLY A 59 6.89 22.00 6.23
C GLY A 59 8.26 21.37 6.53
N ASP A 60 8.30 20.07 6.79
CA ASP A 60 9.54 19.34 7.04
C ASP A 60 10.45 19.30 5.81
N LEU A 61 9.89 19.26 4.59
CA LEU A 61 10.66 19.38 3.36
C LEU A 61 11.20 20.79 3.15
N GLN A 62 10.35 21.80 3.37
CA GLN A 62 10.73 23.21 3.20
C GLN A 62 11.88 23.61 4.14
N THR A 63 11.83 23.13 5.38
CA THR A 63 12.88 23.37 6.39
C THR A 63 14.06 22.43 6.26
N LYS A 64 14.01 21.47 5.32
CA LYS A 64 15.00 20.40 5.13
C LYS A 64 15.19 19.51 6.37
N ALA A 65 14.20 19.49 7.27
CA ALA A 65 14.16 18.58 8.41
C ALA A 65 13.97 17.12 7.97
N LYS A 66 13.33 16.91 6.81
CA LYS A 66 13.20 15.60 6.17
C LYS A 66 13.55 15.66 4.69
N THR A 67 14.00 14.53 4.18
CA THR A 67 14.18 14.27 2.76
C THR A 67 12.89 13.79 2.12
N ARG A 68 12.80 13.86 0.77
CA ARG A 68 11.69 13.26 0.01
C ARG A 68 11.55 11.76 0.25
N ALA A 69 12.66 11.04 0.45
CA ALA A 69 12.65 9.61 0.77
C ALA A 69 11.96 9.34 2.12
N GLU A 70 12.25 10.14 3.14
CA GLU A 70 11.64 10.02 4.46
C GLU A 70 10.15 10.37 4.42
N VAL A 71 9.77 11.41 3.67
CA VAL A 71 8.36 11.77 3.47
C VAL A 71 7.59 10.66 2.76
N VAL A 72 8.11 10.09 1.68
CA VAL A 72 7.48 8.96 0.98
C VAL A 72 7.31 7.77 1.92
N ARG A 73 8.34 7.47 2.72
CA ARG A 73 8.28 6.38 3.70
C ARG A 73 7.19 6.63 4.74
N LEU A 74 7.12 7.84 5.31
CA LEU A 74 6.11 8.20 6.31
C LEU A 74 4.68 8.12 5.74
N ILE A 75 4.48 8.52 4.49
CA ILE A 75 3.17 8.37 3.83
C ILE A 75 2.82 6.90 3.63
N VAL A 76 3.74 6.09 3.07
CA VAL A 76 3.49 4.67 2.78
C VAL A 76 3.28 3.84 4.05
N GLU A 77 3.95 4.19 5.15
CA GLU A 77 3.83 3.53 6.45
C GLU A 77 2.66 4.08 7.29
N SER A 78 1.90 5.06 6.80
CA SER A 78 0.77 5.64 7.53
C SER A 78 -0.41 4.68 7.67
N ARG A 79 -1.21 4.89 8.72
CA ARG A 79 -2.40 4.08 8.99
C ARG A 79 -3.47 4.23 7.91
N GLU A 80 -3.60 5.41 7.28
CA GLU A 80 -4.53 5.59 6.17
C GLU A 80 -4.15 4.72 4.96
N VAL A 81 -2.85 4.64 4.63
CA VAL A 81 -2.37 3.78 3.53
C VAL A 81 -2.58 2.31 3.88
N ASP A 82 -2.24 1.90 5.10
CA ASP A 82 -2.48 0.55 5.58
C ASP A 82 -3.98 0.17 5.47
N ALA A 83 -4.88 0.98 6.03
CA ALA A 83 -6.32 0.74 5.95
C ALA A 83 -6.83 0.64 4.50
N ARG A 84 -6.26 1.43 3.58
CA ARG A 84 -6.65 1.44 2.17
C ARG A 84 -6.09 0.25 1.39
N GLN A 85 -4.92 -0.26 1.73
CA GLN A 85 -4.20 -1.26 0.94
C GLN A 85 -4.24 -2.66 1.56
N PHE A 86 -4.57 -2.80 2.84
CA PHE A 86 -4.54 -4.08 3.55
C PHE A 86 -5.38 -5.16 2.87
N ASN A 87 -6.68 -4.91 2.63
CA ASN A 87 -7.55 -5.90 1.99
C ASN A 87 -7.08 -6.24 0.57
N ARG A 88 -6.60 -5.26 -0.20
CA ARG A 88 -6.05 -5.48 -1.54
C ARG A 88 -4.85 -6.41 -1.53
N ALA A 89 -3.88 -6.11 -0.68
CA ALA A 89 -2.68 -6.92 -0.51
C ALA A 89 -3.02 -8.31 0.02
N PHE A 90 -3.92 -8.40 1.01
CA PHE A 90 -4.38 -9.66 1.59
C PHE A 90 -5.01 -10.57 0.53
N VAL A 91 -5.88 -10.01 -0.33
CA VAL A 91 -6.52 -10.79 -1.41
C VAL A 91 -5.48 -11.34 -2.38
N ALA A 92 -4.55 -10.50 -2.85
CA ALA A 92 -3.49 -10.92 -3.74
C ALA A 92 -2.61 -12.03 -3.12
N MET A 93 -2.28 -11.91 -1.83
CA MET A 93 -1.52 -12.94 -1.11
C MET A 93 -2.24 -14.29 -1.07
N GLN A 94 -3.58 -14.33 -1.01
CA GLN A 94 -4.31 -15.61 -1.05
C GLN A 94 -4.15 -16.31 -2.40
N TYR A 95 -4.22 -15.56 -3.51
CA TYR A 95 -3.96 -16.11 -4.85
C TYR A 95 -2.55 -16.68 -4.97
N PHE A 96 -1.54 -15.94 -4.50
CA PHE A 96 -0.16 -16.41 -4.54
C PHE A 96 0.07 -17.62 -3.63
N GLY A 97 -0.50 -17.62 -2.43
CA GLY A 97 -0.33 -18.68 -1.44
C GLY A 97 -1.03 -19.98 -1.83
N TYR A 98 -2.32 -19.89 -2.17
CA TYR A 98 -3.17 -21.06 -2.45
C TYR A 98 -3.12 -21.51 -3.90
N LEU A 99 -3.08 -20.57 -4.86
CA LEU A 99 -3.22 -20.89 -6.29
C LEU A 99 -1.93 -20.74 -7.08
N ARG A 100 -0.88 -20.16 -6.48
CA ARG A 100 0.45 -19.98 -7.11
C ARG A 100 0.37 -19.26 -8.46
N ARG A 101 -0.55 -18.31 -8.60
CA ARG A 101 -0.75 -17.52 -9.82
C ARG A 101 -1.16 -16.09 -9.50
N ASP A 102 -1.08 -15.24 -10.51
CA ASP A 102 -1.61 -13.89 -10.43
C ASP A 102 -3.14 -13.90 -10.27
N PRO A 103 -3.70 -12.97 -9.47
CA PRO A 103 -5.13 -12.79 -9.34
C PRO A 103 -5.74 -12.36 -10.68
N GLU A 104 -6.84 -13.00 -11.07
CA GLU A 104 -7.63 -12.54 -12.20
C GLU A 104 -8.56 -11.38 -11.77
N PRO A 105 -8.84 -10.40 -12.66
CA PRO A 105 -9.60 -9.20 -12.30
C PRO A 105 -10.98 -9.49 -11.67
N GLY A 106 -11.69 -10.51 -12.17
CA GLY A 106 -13.03 -10.86 -11.70
C GLY A 106 -13.03 -11.34 -10.25
N GLY A 107 -12.31 -12.43 -9.96
CA GLY A 107 -12.25 -12.98 -8.60
C GLY A 107 -11.57 -12.03 -7.62
N TYR A 108 -10.54 -11.29 -8.05
CA TYR A 108 -9.90 -10.27 -7.21
C TYR A 108 -10.89 -9.20 -6.73
N ASN A 109 -11.64 -8.60 -7.67
CA ASN A 109 -12.60 -7.55 -7.35
C ASN A 109 -13.79 -8.09 -6.54
N GLY A 110 -14.21 -9.33 -6.77
CA GLY A 110 -15.24 -10.01 -5.97
C GLY A 110 -14.82 -10.13 -4.51
N TRP A 111 -13.63 -10.68 -4.25
CA TRP A 111 -13.11 -10.83 -2.88
C TRP A 111 -12.82 -9.50 -2.20
N LEU A 112 -12.29 -8.52 -2.94
CA LEU A 112 -12.08 -7.18 -2.42
C LEU A 112 -13.39 -6.52 -1.99
N THR A 113 -14.43 -6.61 -2.82
CA THR A 113 -15.78 -6.13 -2.48
C THR A 113 -16.32 -6.83 -1.23
N PHE A 114 -16.18 -8.16 -1.17
CA PHE A 114 -16.63 -8.96 -0.04
C PHE A 114 -15.95 -8.55 1.27
N LEU A 115 -14.61 -8.44 1.30
CA LEU A 115 -13.87 -8.07 2.52
C LEU A 115 -14.07 -6.61 2.94
N ASN A 116 -14.34 -5.71 1.99
CA ASN A 116 -14.69 -4.34 2.32
C ASN A 116 -16.09 -4.24 2.96
N ALA A 117 -17.04 -5.09 2.55
CA ALA A 117 -18.37 -5.17 3.14
C ALA A 117 -18.41 -5.98 4.45
N ASN A 118 -17.51 -6.95 4.60
CA ASN A 118 -17.41 -7.84 5.76
C ASN A 118 -16.02 -7.72 6.39
N PRO A 119 -15.70 -6.56 7.00
CA PRO A 119 -14.40 -6.36 7.63
C PRO A 119 -14.19 -7.45 8.69
N ASN A 120 -13.07 -8.18 8.57
CA ASN A 120 -12.66 -9.33 9.41
C ASN A 120 -13.14 -10.72 8.98
N ASP A 121 -13.99 -10.87 7.97
CA ASP A 121 -14.38 -12.20 7.48
C ASP A 121 -13.36 -12.78 6.47
N PHE A 122 -12.11 -12.88 6.92
CA PHE A 122 -11.04 -13.50 6.15
C PHE A 122 -11.22 -15.02 6.04
N ARG A 123 -11.96 -15.63 6.98
CA ARG A 123 -12.20 -17.07 7.03
C ARG A 123 -13.08 -17.53 5.88
N MET A 124 -14.14 -16.78 5.56
CA MET A 124 -15.00 -17.09 4.42
C MET A 124 -14.24 -17.01 3.11
N MET A 125 -13.33 -16.05 2.97
CA MET A 125 -12.44 -15.99 1.80
C MET A 125 -11.53 -17.21 1.70
N VAL A 126 -10.79 -17.55 2.77
CA VAL A 126 -9.89 -18.72 2.77
C VAL A 126 -10.65 -20.01 2.46
N ASN A 127 -11.85 -20.17 3.01
CA ASN A 127 -12.73 -21.30 2.70
C ASN A 127 -13.07 -21.36 1.20
N GLY A 128 -13.39 -20.23 0.58
CA GLY A 128 -13.65 -20.14 -0.85
C GLY A 128 -12.47 -20.58 -1.72
N PHE A 129 -11.23 -20.27 -1.32
CA PHE A 129 -10.04 -20.75 -2.01
C PHE A 129 -9.83 -22.26 -1.86
N MET A 130 -9.90 -22.79 -0.62
CA MET A 130 -9.70 -24.21 -0.33
C MET A 130 -10.76 -25.10 -1.02
N ASN A 131 -11.98 -24.60 -1.16
CA ASN A 131 -13.08 -25.34 -1.78
C ASN A 131 -13.23 -25.07 -3.28
N SER A 132 -12.38 -24.21 -3.86
CA SER A 132 -12.39 -23.95 -5.30
C SER A 132 -12.02 -25.21 -6.09
N GLU A 133 -12.66 -25.39 -7.25
CA GLU A 133 -12.28 -26.46 -8.19
C GLU A 133 -10.80 -26.37 -8.56
N GLU A 134 -10.27 -25.16 -8.72
CA GLU A 134 -8.87 -24.93 -9.04
C GLU A 134 -7.93 -25.47 -7.95
N TYR A 135 -8.24 -25.25 -6.67
CA TYR A 135 -7.44 -25.79 -5.57
C TYR A 135 -7.52 -27.32 -5.52
N ARG A 136 -8.72 -27.89 -5.67
CA ARG A 136 -8.93 -29.35 -5.69
C ARG A 136 -8.23 -30.03 -6.86
N LEU A 137 -8.25 -29.42 -8.04
CA LEU A 137 -7.57 -29.93 -9.24
C LEU A 137 -6.05 -29.91 -9.10
N ARG A 138 -5.50 -28.98 -8.30
CA ARG A 138 -4.05 -28.86 -8.08
C ARG A 138 -3.53 -29.70 -6.91
N PHE A 139 -4.31 -29.83 -5.84
CA PHE A 139 -3.83 -30.36 -4.56
C PHE A 139 -4.68 -31.50 -3.98
N GLY A 140 -5.81 -31.87 -4.60
CA GLY A 140 -6.74 -32.86 -4.07
C GLY A 140 -7.77 -32.26 -3.10
N THR A 141 -8.66 -33.10 -2.58
CA THR A 141 -9.63 -32.70 -1.56
C THR A 141 -8.96 -32.53 -0.19
N PRO A 142 -9.34 -31.51 0.61
CA PRO A 142 -8.81 -31.33 1.96
C PRO A 142 -9.11 -32.50 2.89
#